data_AF-A0A1C4YZ77-F1
#
_entry.id   AF-A0A1C4YZ77-F1
#
_cell.length_a   1.000
_cell.length_b   1.000
_cell.length_c   1.000
_cell.angle_alpha   90.00
_cell.angle_beta   90.00
_cell.angle_gamma   90.00
#
_symmetry.space_group_name_H-M   'P 1'
#
loop_
_entity.id
_entity.type
_entity.pdbx_description
1 polymer ?
#
loop_
_entity_poly.entity_id
_entity_poly.type
_entity_poly.pdbx_seq_one_letter_code
_entity_poly.pdbx_strand_id
1 'polypeptide(L)'
;MLVRQLIPDSRVIDAEKVGETLMDITPGLPETDNFQHWPPWRQFVVEAARRVLDHTGGTLVMPMTILVRQYWREISTGLVL
;
A
#
# COMPACT_ATOMS: atom_id res chain seq x y z
N MET A 1 -2.31 13.65 10.31
CA MET A 1 -0.98 13.35 9.74
C MET A 1 -0.37 14.65 9.22
N LEU A 2 0.89 14.98 9.56
CA LEU A 2 1.57 16.24 9.17
C LEU A 2 1.46 16.52 7.65
N VAL A 3 1.49 15.47 6.83
CA VAL A 3 1.40 15.59 5.37
C VAL A 3 0.10 16.23 4.89
N ARG A 4 -1.04 16.05 5.58
CA ARG A 4 -2.32 16.67 5.20
C ARG A 4 -2.34 18.18 5.41
N GLN A 5 -1.50 18.69 6.33
CA GLN A 5 -1.34 20.13 6.53
C GLN A 5 -0.52 20.76 5.38
N LEU A 6 0.34 19.98 4.74
CA LEU A 6 1.20 20.41 3.63
C LEU A 6 0.54 20.21 2.26
N ILE A 7 -0.37 19.23 2.15
CA ILE A 7 -1.11 18.91 0.92
C ILE A 7 -2.61 19.01 1.24
N PRO A 8 -3.21 20.21 1.11
CA PRO A 8 -4.64 20.40 1.27
C PRO A 8 -5.45 19.45 0.38
N ASP A 9 -6.63 19.06 0.85
CA ASP A 9 -7.55 18.15 0.16
C ASP A 9 -7.01 16.75 -0.18
N SER A 10 -5.81 16.41 0.30
CA SER A 10 -5.26 15.07 0.17
C SER A 10 -6.04 14.05 1.01
N ARG A 11 -6.15 12.84 0.45
CA ARG A 11 -6.60 11.64 1.15
C ARG A 11 -5.39 10.87 1.66
N VAL A 12 -5.57 10.17 2.76
CA VAL A 12 -4.53 9.31 3.34
C VAL A 12 -5.10 7.92 3.51
N ILE A 13 -4.38 6.92 3.03
CA ILE A 13 -4.66 5.51 3.31
C ILE A 13 -3.41 4.89 3.94
N ASP A 14 -3.62 4.10 4.97
CA ASP A 14 -2.56 3.37 5.64
C ASP A 14 -2.33 2.02 4.96
N ALA A 15 -1.10 1.79 4.47
CA ALA A 15 -0.73 0.56 3.78
C ALA A 15 -0.71 -0.67 4.70
N GLU A 16 -0.59 -0.48 6.01
CA GLU A 16 -0.64 -1.57 6.98
C GLU A 16 -2.02 -2.24 6.99
N LYS A 17 -3.10 -1.51 6.67
CA LYS A 17 -4.47 -2.06 6.59
C LYS A 17 -4.63 -3.12 5.52
N VAL A 18 -3.87 -3.02 4.43
CA VAL A 18 -3.81 -4.09 3.41
C VAL A 18 -3.13 -5.33 3.98
N GLY A 19 -2.10 -5.15 4.81
CA GLY A 19 -1.40 -6.23 5.50
C GLY A 19 -2.31 -6.93 6.50
N GLU A 20 -2.99 -6.17 7.36
CA GLU A 20 -3.98 -6.69 8.32
C GLU A 20 -5.05 -7.54 7.62
N THR A 21 -5.60 -7.04 6.51
CA THR A 21 -6.61 -7.79 5.73
C THR A 21 -6.08 -9.13 5.21
N LEU A 22 -4.81 -9.20 4.81
CA LEU A 22 -4.19 -10.43 4.33
C LEU A 22 -3.90 -11.42 5.47
N MET A 23 -3.65 -10.94 6.69
CA MET A 23 -3.46 -11.79 7.87
C MET A 23 -4.74 -12.54 8.25
N ASP A 24 -5.92 -11.99 7.92
CA ASP A 24 -7.22 -12.61 8.22
C ASP A 24 -7.58 -13.78 7.28
N ILE A 25 -6.80 -14.05 6.23
CA ILE A 25 -7.05 -15.15 5.27
C ILE A 25 -6.94 -16.50 5.97
N THR A 26 -7.91 -17.39 5.73
CA THR A 26 -7.91 -18.77 6.22
C THR A 26 -8.18 -19.78 5.09
N PRO A 27 -7.37 -20.85 4.94
CA PRO A 27 -6.13 -21.13 5.68
C PRO A 27 -5.07 -20.05 5.45
N GLY A 28 -4.23 -19.82 6.46
CA GLY A 28 -3.26 -18.72 6.47
C GLY A 28 -2.28 -18.74 5.30
N LEU A 29 -1.79 -17.55 4.94
CA LEU A 29 -0.66 -17.40 4.01
C LEU A 29 0.63 -18.00 4.61
N PRO A 30 1.65 -18.29 3.78
CA PRO A 30 2.94 -18.78 4.29
C PRO A 30 3.50 -17.90 5.40
N GLU A 31 3.99 -18.54 6.47
CA GLU A 31 4.53 -17.85 7.64
C GLU A 31 5.68 -16.90 7.26
N THR A 32 5.65 -15.71 7.85
CA THR A 32 6.66 -14.67 7.66
C THR A 32 6.62 -13.71 8.85
N ASP A 33 7.73 -13.07 9.14
CA ASP A 33 7.87 -12.05 10.19
C ASP A 33 7.26 -10.70 9.82
N ASN A 34 6.96 -10.49 8.53
CA ASN A 34 6.40 -9.24 8.03
C ASN A 34 5.50 -9.47 6.80
N PHE A 35 4.27 -8.95 6.85
CA PHE A 35 3.30 -9.03 5.74
C PHE A 35 3.84 -8.48 4.42
N GLN A 36 4.84 -7.58 4.46
CA GLN A 36 5.49 -7.04 3.27
C GLN A 36 6.18 -8.10 2.41
N HIS A 37 6.52 -9.26 2.99
CA HIS A 37 7.10 -10.39 2.27
C HIS A 37 6.09 -11.06 1.34
N TRP A 38 4.79 -10.96 1.59
CA TRP A 38 3.76 -11.51 0.73
C TRP A 38 3.63 -10.70 -0.58
N PRO A 39 3.82 -11.34 -1.76
CA PRO A 39 3.55 -10.66 -3.04
C PRO A 39 2.16 -10.03 -3.15
N PRO A 40 1.07 -10.68 -2.65
CA PRO A 40 -0.24 -10.05 -2.62
C PRO A 40 -0.29 -8.71 -1.89
N TRP A 41 0.48 -8.52 -0.81
CA TRP A 41 0.51 -7.22 -0.13
C TRP A 41 1.03 -6.11 -1.05
N ARG A 42 2.17 -6.37 -1.71
CA ARG A 42 2.80 -5.41 -2.63
C ARG A 42 1.92 -5.11 -3.85
N GLN A 43 1.16 -6.09 -4.32
CA GLN A 43 0.20 -5.92 -5.41
C GLN A 43 -1.05 -5.14 -4.97
N PHE A 44 -1.62 -5.46 -3.81
CA PHE A 44 -2.84 -4.84 -3.33
C PHE A 44 -2.64 -3.39 -2.87
N VAL A 45 -1.47 -3.01 -2.35
CA VAL A 45 -1.21 -1.59 -2.07
C VAL A 45 -1.24 -0.74 -3.35
N VAL A 46 -0.69 -1.26 -4.47
CA VAL A 46 -0.74 -0.61 -5.78
C VAL A 46 -2.17 -0.51 -6.30
N GLU A 47 -2.91 -1.62 -6.27
CA GLU A 47 -4.30 -1.63 -6.74
C GLU A 47 -5.21 -0.75 -5.89
N ALA A 48 -5.06 -0.77 -4.56
CA ALA A 48 -5.80 0.14 -3.67
C ALA A 48 -5.51 1.60 -4.02
N ALA A 49 -4.24 1.96 -4.22
CA ALA A 49 -3.87 3.32 -4.59
C ALA A 49 -4.52 3.74 -5.91
N ARG A 50 -4.40 2.91 -6.97
CA ARG A 50 -5.01 3.17 -8.28
C ARG A 50 -6.52 3.31 -8.18
N ARG A 51 -7.22 2.35 -7.59
CA ARG A 51 -8.69 2.36 -7.52
C ARG A 51 -9.24 3.54 -6.73
N VAL A 52 -8.57 3.92 -5.64
CA VAL A 52 -8.96 5.10 -4.86
C VAL A 52 -8.70 6.38 -5.65
N LEU A 53 -7.56 6.50 -6.33
CA LEU A 53 -7.25 7.65 -7.18
C LEU A 53 -8.23 7.77 -8.36
N ASP A 54 -8.52 6.67 -9.07
CA ASP A 54 -9.49 6.63 -10.16
C ASP A 54 -10.88 7.06 -9.70
N HIS A 55 -11.29 6.62 -8.51
CA HIS A 55 -12.61 6.93 -7.97
C HIS A 55 -12.73 8.37 -7.45
N THR A 56 -11.66 8.90 -6.84
CA THR A 56 -11.75 10.14 -6.06
C THR A 56 -11.04 11.33 -6.67
N GLY A 57 -10.18 11.11 -7.67
CA GLY A 57 -9.27 12.11 -8.22
C GLY A 57 -8.35 12.74 -7.15
N GLY A 58 -7.66 13.81 -7.55
CA GLY A 58 -6.83 14.62 -6.65
C GLY A 58 -5.57 13.89 -6.18
N THR A 59 -5.22 14.06 -4.91
CA THR A 59 -3.98 13.51 -4.33
C THR A 59 -4.27 12.47 -3.25
N LEU A 60 -3.66 11.29 -3.40
CA LEU A 60 -3.63 10.25 -2.39
C LEU A 60 -2.22 10.13 -1.82
N VAL A 61 -2.12 10.08 -0.50
CA VAL A 61 -0.88 9.79 0.22
C VAL A 61 -1.02 8.42 0.89
N MET A 62 -0.10 7.51 0.59
CA MET A 62 -0.07 6.16 1.15
C MET A 62 1.32 5.90 1.75
N PRO A 63 1.54 6.24 3.04
CA PRO A 63 2.83 6.05 3.69
C PRO A 63 3.18 4.57 3.78
N MET A 64 4.44 4.24 3.49
CA MET A 64 4.98 2.88 3.57
C MET A 64 6.44 2.93 4.01
N THR A 65 6.85 2.02 4.90
CA THR A 65 8.26 1.80 5.25
C THR A 65 8.77 0.57 4.51
N ILE A 66 9.43 0.78 3.36
CA ILE A 66 9.99 -0.29 2.53
C ILE A 66 11.52 -0.29 2.64
N LEU A 67 12.09 -1.31 3.28
CA LEU A 67 13.54 -1.42 3.47
C LEU A 67 14.21 -2.36 2.47
N VAL A 68 13.41 -3.14 1.73
CA VAL A 68 13.90 -4.08 0.71
C VAL A 68 13.79 -3.44 -0.67
N ARG A 69 14.93 -3.26 -1.34
CA ARG A 69 15.00 -2.61 -2.67
C ARG A 69 14.11 -3.28 -3.72
N GLN A 70 14.00 -4.60 -3.68
CA GLN A 70 13.14 -5.34 -4.60
C GLN A 70 11.66 -4.97 -4.41
N TYR A 71 11.18 -4.89 -3.16
CA TYR A 71 9.79 -4.56 -2.86
C TYR A 71 9.46 -3.14 -3.29
N TRP A 72 10.40 -2.22 -3.08
CA TRP A 72 10.28 -0.86 -3.60
C TRP A 72 10.12 -0.84 -5.13
N ARG A 73 10.90 -1.63 -5.87
CA ARG A 73 10.78 -1.71 -7.33
C ARG A 73 9.43 -2.27 -7.76
N GLU A 74 8.97 -3.35 -7.14
CA GLU A 74 7.65 -3.93 -7.44
C GLU A 74 6.52 -2.92 -7.25
N ILE A 75 6.52 -2.19 -6.12
CA ILE A 75 5.49 -1.19 -5.81
C ILE A 75 5.61 0.04 -6.72
N SER A 76 6.80 0.62 -6.85
CA SER A 76 7.00 1.85 -7.63
C SER A 76 6.76 1.64 -9.12
N THR A 77 7.20 0.53 -9.71
CA THR A 77 6.85 0.18 -11.11
C THR A 77 5.35 -0.02 -11.25
N GLY A 78 4.70 -0.62 -10.26
CA GLY A 78 3.25 -0.73 -10.20
C GLY A 78 2.52 0.61 -10.14
N LEU A 79 3.12 1.70 -9.66
CA LEU A 79 2.45 3.01 -9.57
C LEU A 79 2.68 3.92 -10.78
N VAL A 80 3.70 3.64 -11.61
CA VAL A 80 4.06 4.46 -12.78
C VAL A 80 3.31 4.04 -14.05
N LEU A 81 2.80 2.81 -14.08
CA LEU A 81 1.99 2.25 -15.16
C LEU A 81 0.50 2.46 -14.91
#